data_AF-A0A3B8WPG9-F1
#
_entry.id   AF-A0A3B8WPG9-F1
#
_cell.length_a   1.000
_cell.length_b   1.000
_cell.length_c   1.000
_cell.angle_alpha   90.00
_cell.angle_beta   90.00
_cell.angle_gamma   90.00
#
_symmetry.space_group_name_H-M   'P 1'
#
loop_
_entity.id
_entity.type
_entity.pdbx_description
1 polymer ?
#
loop_
_entity_poly.entity_id
_entity_poly.type
_entity_poly.pdbx_seq_one_letter_code
_entity_poly.pdbx_strand_id
1 'polypeptide(L)'
;MIKKYCLCCLNELGDEEKDLDFHKKCLKKFFGTVQAPQIELNDDVLEVLAEKSSAMGVSVAGVQKKLSLHLLSEKNEQPRLTLIGFPQGYILKPQSADYQFLPETEQITMVMAEKVGVQVVPHSFIYISNHSLSYITKRIDRLENGDKIHMEDFCQLSGRLTEDKYKGSYEQCAKIIQKYSARPGIDLTDFFYRLLFCFVTGNSDMHLK
;
A
#
# COMPACT_ATOMS: atom_id res chain seq x y z
N MET A 1 20.29 -22.15 13.02
CA MET A 1 20.09 -20.68 13.07
C MET A 1 18.81 -20.36 12.31
N ILE A 2 17.91 -19.59 12.90
CA ILE A 2 16.69 -19.12 12.23
C ILE A 2 17.11 -18.10 11.17
N LYS A 3 16.73 -18.31 9.92
CA LYS A 3 16.97 -17.36 8.83
C LYS A 3 16.06 -16.15 9.01
N LYS A 4 16.60 -14.95 8.91
CA LYS A 4 15.84 -13.69 8.95
C LYS A 4 15.75 -13.11 7.54
N TYR A 5 14.59 -12.55 7.19
CA TYR A 5 14.31 -12.02 5.86
C TYR A 5 14.02 -10.53 5.93
N CYS A 6 14.44 -9.80 4.89
CA CYS A 6 14.19 -8.38 4.76
C CYS A 6 12.69 -8.11 4.57
N LEU A 7 12.12 -7.24 5.40
CA LEU A 7 10.70 -6.87 5.37
C LEU A 7 10.24 -6.19 4.07
N CYS A 8 11.17 -5.67 3.27
CA CYS A 8 10.86 -5.03 1.99
C CYS A 8 10.95 -6.00 0.81
N CYS A 9 12.13 -6.62 0.59
CA CYS A 9 12.35 -7.45 -0.60
C CYS A 9 12.15 -8.96 -0.38
N LEU A 10 11.89 -9.39 0.86
CA LEU A 10 11.71 -10.79 1.26
C LEU A 10 12.89 -11.73 0.97
N ASN A 11 14.08 -11.18 0.66
CA ASN A 11 15.30 -11.97 0.56
C ASN A 11 15.99 -12.09 1.93
N GLU A 12 16.79 -13.14 2.11
CA GLU A 12 17.54 -13.42 3.34
C GLU A 12 18.48 -12.24 3.69
N LEU A 13 18.55 -11.90 4.98
CA LEU A 13 19.48 -10.90 5.51
C LEU A 13 20.87 -11.52 5.66
N GLY A 14 21.90 -10.76 5.26
CA GLY A 14 23.29 -11.19 5.45
C GLY A 14 23.72 -11.12 6.91
N ASP A 15 24.86 -11.73 7.23
CA ASP A 15 25.40 -11.82 8.59
C ASP A 15 25.54 -10.46 9.29
N GLU A 16 25.92 -9.42 8.55
CA GLU A 16 26.08 -8.05 9.05
C GLU A 16 24.76 -7.29 9.29
N GLU A 17 23.63 -7.84 8.82
CA GLU A 17 22.30 -7.22 8.88
C GLU A 17 21.29 -8.10 9.65
N LYS A 18 21.76 -9.16 10.33
CA LYS A 18 20.93 -10.11 11.08
C LYS A 18 20.08 -9.45 12.17
N ASP A 19 20.60 -8.40 12.79
CA ASP A 19 19.91 -7.65 13.84
C ASP A 19 18.95 -6.58 13.28
N LEU A 20 18.97 -6.35 11.97
CA LEU A 20 18.07 -5.42 11.28
C LEU A 20 16.84 -6.15 10.73
N ASP A 21 15.77 -5.41 10.45
CA ASP A 21 14.59 -5.95 9.77
C ASP A 21 14.64 -5.77 8.24
N PHE A 22 15.64 -5.05 7.74
CA PHE A 22 15.76 -4.66 6.35
C PHE A 22 17.22 -4.69 5.90
N HIS A 23 17.46 -4.97 4.61
CA HIS A 23 18.74 -4.59 4.00
C HIS A 23 18.87 -3.06 4.01
N LYS A 24 20.06 -2.53 4.27
CA LYS A 24 20.35 -1.08 4.23
C LYS A 24 19.95 -0.44 2.89
N LYS A 25 20.16 -1.17 1.78
CA LYS A 25 19.73 -0.73 0.43
C LYS A 25 18.20 -0.63 0.31
N CYS A 26 17.46 -1.52 0.94
CA CYS A 26 16.00 -1.55 0.92
C CYS A 26 15.43 -0.39 1.75
N LEU A 27 16.00 -0.10 2.92
CA LEU A 27 15.65 1.08 3.72
C LEU A 27 15.82 2.37 2.92
N LYS A 28 17.01 2.55 2.32
CA LYS A 28 17.30 3.75 1.53
C LYS A 28 16.37 3.87 0.31
N LYS A 29 16.06 2.75 -0.36
CA LYS A 29 15.15 2.75 -1.52
C LYS A 29 13.71 3.08 -1.13
N PHE A 30 13.20 2.49 -0.04
CA PHE A 30 11.79 2.59 0.33
C PHE A 30 11.50 3.84 1.16
N PHE A 31 12.26 4.05 2.25
CA PHE A 31 12.06 5.16 3.19
C PHE A 31 12.92 6.38 2.89
N GLY A 32 14.02 6.23 2.14
CA GLY A 32 15.02 7.29 1.99
C GLY A 32 15.94 7.45 3.20
N THR A 33 15.88 6.52 4.16
CA THR A 33 16.58 6.59 5.44
C THR A 33 17.63 5.49 5.57
N VAL A 34 18.54 5.64 6.54
CA VAL A 34 19.55 4.62 6.90
C VAL A 34 19.09 3.70 8.04
N GLN A 35 18.05 4.09 8.77
CA GLN A 35 17.42 3.33 9.86
C GLN A 35 15.93 3.14 9.56
N ALA A 36 15.35 2.03 10.02
CA ALA A 36 13.92 1.79 9.92
C ALA A 36 13.15 2.85 10.72
N PRO A 37 12.14 3.52 10.13
CA PRO A 37 11.33 4.47 10.88
C PRO A 37 10.53 3.80 12.00
N GLN A 38 10.46 4.45 13.16
CA GLN A 38 9.54 4.04 14.21
C GLN A 38 8.12 4.48 13.90
N ILE A 39 7.14 3.70 14.34
CA ILE A 39 5.74 4.04 14.26
C ILE A 39 5.17 3.98 15.67
N GLU A 40 4.66 5.10 16.17
CA GLU A 40 3.92 5.19 17.44
C GLU A 40 2.43 5.01 17.17
N LEU A 41 2.00 3.74 17.08
CA LEU A 41 0.60 3.35 16.96
C LEU A 41 0.32 2.27 18.01
N ASN A 42 -0.45 2.64 19.03
CA ASN A 42 -0.97 1.72 20.03
C ASN A 42 -2.39 1.27 19.66
N ASP A 43 -2.89 0.26 20.38
CA ASP A 43 -4.19 -0.35 20.11
C ASP A 43 -5.33 0.66 20.27
N ASP A 44 -5.25 1.57 21.25
CA ASP A 44 -6.24 2.63 21.47
C ASP A 44 -6.38 3.55 20.24
N VAL A 45 -5.26 3.95 19.64
CA VAL A 45 -5.28 4.77 18.42
C VAL A 45 -5.91 4.00 17.27
N LEU A 46 -5.59 2.71 17.10
CA LEU A 46 -6.18 1.85 16.08
C LEU A 46 -7.69 1.64 16.27
N GLU A 47 -8.16 1.58 17.51
CA GLU A 47 -9.56 1.44 17.89
C GLU A 47 -10.34 2.74 17.63
N VAL A 48 -9.85 3.88 18.09
CA VAL A 48 -10.45 5.20 17.80
C VAL A 48 -10.52 5.47 16.29
N LEU A 49 -9.49 5.06 15.54
CA LEU A 49 -9.49 5.16 14.09
C LEU A 49 -10.52 4.22 13.44
N ALA A 50 -10.74 3.04 14.01
CA ALA A 50 -11.77 2.10 13.56
C ALA A 50 -13.18 2.67 13.74
N GLU A 51 -13.43 3.29 14.90
CA GLU A 51 -14.71 3.93 15.21
C GLU A 51 -14.99 5.11 14.27
N LYS A 52 -14.00 5.99 14.04
CA LYS A 52 -14.14 7.12 13.11
C LYS A 52 -14.39 6.68 11.67
N SER A 53 -13.73 5.61 11.23
CA SER A 53 -13.92 5.05 9.88
C SER A 53 -15.34 4.51 9.69
N SER A 54 -15.90 3.89 10.74
CA SER A 54 -17.26 3.36 10.76
C SER A 54 -18.33 4.48 10.80
N ALA A 55 -18.06 5.56 11.53
CA ALA A 55 -18.95 6.72 11.63
C ALA A 55 -19.04 7.56 10.35
N MET A 56 -18.04 7.50 9.46
CA MET A 56 -18.04 8.19 8.16
C MET A 56 -18.92 7.53 7.09
N GLY A 57 -19.76 6.56 7.45
CA GLY A 57 -20.70 5.92 6.51
C GLY A 57 -20.04 4.99 5.49
N VAL A 58 -18.77 4.63 5.69
CA VAL A 58 -18.09 3.56 4.92
C VAL A 58 -18.42 2.22 5.59
N SER A 59 -19.71 1.96 5.84
CA SER A 59 -20.18 0.70 6.42
C SER A 59 -20.33 -0.36 5.33
N VAL A 60 -19.20 -0.82 4.80
CA VAL A 60 -19.14 -2.14 4.16
C VAL A 60 -18.30 -3.00 5.10
N ALA A 61 -18.91 -4.05 5.66
CA ALA A 61 -18.18 -5.03 6.45
C ALA A 61 -16.97 -5.54 5.63
N GLY A 62 -15.78 -5.57 6.24
CA GLY A 62 -14.55 -6.04 5.57
C GLY A 62 -13.70 -4.97 4.89
N VAL A 63 -13.99 -3.67 5.01
CA VAL A 63 -13.06 -2.63 4.54
C VAL A 63 -11.82 -2.58 5.45
N GLN A 64 -10.67 -2.93 4.88
CA GLN A 64 -9.40 -2.89 5.59
C GLN A 64 -9.07 -1.46 6.06
N LYS A 65 -8.71 -1.33 7.35
CA LYS A 65 -8.26 -0.07 7.94
C LYS A 65 -7.04 0.44 7.18
N LYS A 66 -7.00 1.73 6.87
CA LYS A 66 -5.85 2.38 6.21
C LYS A 66 -5.53 3.73 6.84
N LEU A 67 -4.25 4.00 7.03
CA LEU A 67 -3.74 5.20 7.68
C LEU A 67 -2.74 5.88 6.76
N SER A 68 -2.90 7.17 6.54
CA SER A 68 -1.94 7.96 5.79
C SER A 68 -0.89 8.52 6.76
N LEU A 69 0.39 8.31 6.46
CA LEU A 69 1.52 8.63 7.34
C LEU A 69 2.49 9.59 6.67
N HIS A 70 3.02 10.51 7.48
CA HIS A 70 4.13 11.40 7.14
C HIS A 70 5.43 10.86 7.74
N LEU A 71 6.51 10.87 6.96
CA LEU A 71 7.84 10.49 7.43
C LEU A 71 8.61 11.73 7.89
N LEU A 72 8.91 11.78 9.17
CA LEU A 72 9.86 12.72 9.77
C LEU A 72 11.24 12.07 9.80
N SER A 73 12.24 12.74 9.24
CA SER A 73 13.61 12.25 9.21
C SER A 73 14.57 13.43 9.30
N GLU A 74 15.00 13.74 10.52
CA GLU A 74 15.99 14.79 10.79
C GLU A 74 17.40 14.22 10.91
N LYS A 75 18.42 15.08 10.72
CA LYS A 75 19.82 14.66 10.87
C LYS A 75 20.07 14.30 12.34
N ASN A 76 20.59 13.09 12.57
CA ASN A 76 20.93 12.52 13.88
C ASN A 76 19.75 12.11 14.77
N GLU A 77 18.53 12.10 14.23
CA GLU A 77 17.37 11.53 14.93
C GLU A 77 16.90 10.23 14.29
N GLN A 78 16.26 9.39 15.08
CA GLN A 78 15.61 8.20 14.57
C GLN A 78 14.39 8.61 13.74
N PRO A 79 14.27 8.17 12.47
CA PRO A 79 13.13 8.52 11.63
C PRO A 79 11.82 8.02 12.24
N ARG A 80 10.73 8.75 12.02
CA ARG A 80 9.40 8.43 12.56
C ARG A 80 8.32 8.55 11.49
N LEU A 81 7.40 7.61 11.44
CA LEU A 81 6.16 7.72 10.69
C LEU A 81 5.03 8.14 11.63
N THR A 82 4.35 9.23 11.29
CA THR A 82 3.30 9.82 12.13
C THR A 82 2.04 10.12 11.33
N LEU A 83 0.88 10.12 12.00
CA LEU A 83 -0.41 10.52 11.42
C LEU A 83 -0.50 12.02 11.15
N ILE A 84 0.35 12.82 11.80
CA ILE A 84 0.34 14.28 11.77
C ILE A 84 1.50 14.79 10.89
N GLY A 85 1.21 15.80 10.08
CA GLY A 85 2.20 16.44 9.21
C GLY A 85 1.91 16.24 7.73
N PHE A 86 2.77 16.86 6.91
CA PHE A 86 2.62 16.89 5.46
C PHE A 86 4.01 16.91 4.81
N PRO A 87 4.21 16.21 3.68
CA PRO A 87 3.25 15.36 2.96
C PRO A 87 3.05 13.98 3.63
N GLN A 88 1.80 13.51 3.67
CA GLN A 88 1.51 12.12 4.06
C GLN A 88 1.90 11.19 2.90
N GLY A 89 3.18 10.79 2.85
CA GLY A 89 3.79 10.05 1.74
C GLY A 89 3.62 8.53 1.80
N TYR A 90 3.03 7.98 2.85
CA TYR A 90 2.84 6.53 3.03
C TYR A 90 1.41 6.20 3.38
N ILE A 91 0.99 4.98 3.05
CA ILE A 91 -0.26 4.37 3.51
C ILE A 91 0.08 3.09 4.26
N LEU A 92 -0.29 3.03 5.54
CA LEU A 92 -0.18 1.86 6.39
C LEU A 92 -1.53 1.14 6.42
N LYS A 93 -1.49 -0.17 6.24
CA LYS A 93 -2.62 -1.08 6.44
C LYS A 93 -2.26 -2.04 7.58
N PRO A 94 -2.76 -1.80 8.80
CA PRO A 94 -2.45 -2.65 9.94
C PRO A 94 -3.06 -4.04 9.81
N GLN A 95 -2.60 -4.96 10.65
CA GLN A 95 -3.21 -6.27 10.80
C GLN A 95 -4.68 -6.15 11.21
N SER A 96 -5.54 -6.99 10.63
CA SER A 96 -6.95 -7.10 11.02
C SER A 96 -7.19 -8.32 11.90
N ALA A 97 -8.04 -8.17 12.92
CA ALA A 97 -8.48 -9.30 13.73
C ALA A 97 -9.34 -10.29 12.94
N ASP A 98 -10.02 -9.81 11.88
CA ASP A 98 -10.90 -10.65 11.05
C ASP A 98 -10.12 -11.59 10.12
N TYR A 99 -8.84 -11.28 9.84
CA TYR A 99 -8.03 -11.97 8.84
C TYR A 99 -6.59 -12.19 9.33
N GLN A 100 -6.26 -13.43 9.70
CA GLN A 100 -5.01 -13.78 10.38
C GLN A 100 -3.72 -13.40 9.62
N PHE A 101 -3.72 -13.36 8.28
CA PHE A 101 -2.53 -13.13 7.46
C PHE A 101 -2.74 -12.03 6.42
N LEU A 102 -3.48 -10.98 6.80
CA LEU A 102 -3.88 -9.94 5.85
C LEU A 102 -2.69 -9.12 5.30
N PRO A 103 -1.77 -8.59 6.13
CA PRO A 103 -0.55 -7.96 5.64
C PRO A 103 0.26 -8.90 4.73
N GLU A 104 0.39 -10.16 5.11
CA GLU A 104 1.18 -11.14 4.37
C GLU A 104 0.58 -11.44 3.00
N THR A 105 -0.74 -11.57 2.94
CA THR A 105 -1.49 -11.77 1.69
C THR A 105 -1.33 -10.57 0.76
N GLU A 106 -1.39 -9.35 1.29
CA GLU A 106 -1.13 -8.11 0.54
C GLU A 106 0.31 -8.10 -0.01
N GLN A 107 1.32 -8.28 0.86
CA GLN A 107 2.72 -8.21 0.46
C GLN A 107 3.09 -9.31 -0.54
N ILE A 108 2.67 -10.55 -0.34
CA ILE A 108 3.02 -11.64 -1.27
C ILE A 108 2.35 -11.43 -2.63
N THR A 109 1.12 -10.93 -2.67
CA THR A 109 0.42 -10.60 -3.91
C THR A 109 1.17 -9.52 -4.68
N MET A 110 1.62 -8.47 -3.99
CA MET A 110 2.40 -7.40 -4.61
C MET A 110 3.77 -7.88 -5.12
N VAL A 111 4.48 -8.72 -4.35
CA VAL A 111 5.73 -9.35 -4.79
C VAL A 111 5.52 -10.25 -6.02
N MET A 112 4.43 -11.04 -6.04
CA MET A 112 4.09 -11.86 -7.20
C MET A 112 3.81 -10.98 -8.43
N ALA A 113 3.08 -9.89 -8.26
CA ALA A 113 2.79 -8.92 -9.31
C ALA A 113 4.08 -8.32 -9.90
N GLU A 114 5.02 -7.88 -9.06
CA GLU A 114 6.34 -7.39 -9.51
C GLU A 114 7.09 -8.44 -10.34
N LYS A 115 7.12 -9.69 -9.87
CA LYS A 115 7.85 -10.77 -10.53
C LYS A 115 7.30 -11.13 -11.90
N VAL A 116 6.00 -10.95 -12.13
CA VAL A 116 5.37 -11.18 -13.44
C VAL A 116 5.30 -9.90 -14.30
N GLY A 117 5.91 -8.79 -13.85
CA GLY A 117 6.00 -7.55 -14.61
C GLY A 117 4.79 -6.63 -14.50
N VAL A 118 3.84 -6.89 -13.60
CA VAL A 118 2.75 -5.95 -13.32
C VAL A 118 3.31 -4.77 -12.53
N GLN A 119 3.06 -3.55 -13.01
CA GLN A 119 3.48 -2.35 -12.30
C GLN A 119 2.73 -2.20 -10.98
N VAL A 120 3.47 -2.07 -9.89
CA VAL A 120 2.94 -1.86 -8.55
C VAL A 120 3.54 -0.61 -7.90
N VAL A 121 2.86 -0.13 -6.86
CA VAL A 121 3.39 0.90 -5.97
C VAL A 121 4.51 0.32 -5.10
N PRO A 122 5.51 1.11 -4.66
CA PRO A 122 6.50 0.60 -3.73
C PRO A 122 5.82 0.10 -2.46
N HIS A 123 6.12 -1.13 -2.06
CA HIS A 123 5.49 -1.80 -0.91
C HIS A 123 6.50 -2.49 0.00
N SER A 124 6.14 -2.68 1.26
CA SER A 124 6.97 -3.28 2.29
C SER A 124 6.12 -3.75 3.48
N PHE A 125 6.68 -4.58 4.35
CA PHE A 125 6.23 -4.67 5.73
C PHE A 125 6.87 -3.61 6.62
N ILE A 126 6.25 -3.41 7.78
CA ILE A 126 6.81 -2.70 8.93
C ILE A 126 6.17 -3.22 10.22
N TYR A 127 6.92 -3.23 11.32
CA TYR A 127 6.36 -3.46 12.65
C TYR A 127 5.88 -2.14 13.26
N ILE A 128 4.73 -2.16 13.92
CA ILE A 128 4.25 -1.03 14.73
C ILE A 128 4.61 -1.22 16.21
N SER A 129 4.23 -0.28 17.09
CA SER A 129 4.69 -0.27 18.50
C SER A 129 4.34 -1.53 19.29
N ASN A 130 3.21 -2.18 18.99
CA ASN A 130 2.79 -3.44 19.62
C ASN A 130 3.46 -4.69 19.00
N HIS A 131 4.49 -4.51 18.17
CA HIS A 131 5.18 -5.54 17.39
C HIS A 131 4.32 -6.32 16.40
N SER A 132 3.10 -5.86 16.10
CA SER A 132 2.31 -6.45 15.01
C SER A 132 2.87 -6.06 13.65
N LEU A 133 2.87 -7.04 12.74
CA LEU A 133 3.27 -6.85 11.35
C LEU A 133 2.18 -6.08 10.61
N SER A 134 2.58 -5.09 9.83
CA SER A 134 1.67 -4.28 9.02
C SER A 134 2.19 -4.12 7.60
N TYR A 135 1.28 -3.98 6.64
CA TYR A 135 1.63 -3.65 5.26
C TYR A 135 1.75 -2.13 5.13
N ILE A 136 2.80 -1.67 4.44
CA ILE A 136 3.01 -0.25 4.16
C ILE A 136 3.36 -0.05 2.69
N THR A 137 2.75 0.96 2.07
CA THR A 137 3.06 1.37 0.70
C THR A 137 3.44 2.84 0.65
N LYS A 138 4.35 3.19 -0.25
CA LYS A 138 4.65 4.59 -0.56
C LYS A 138 3.60 5.11 -1.55
N ARG A 139 3.12 6.33 -1.32
CA ARG A 139 2.18 7.01 -2.22
C ARG A 139 2.91 7.44 -3.48
N ILE A 140 2.29 7.15 -4.62
CA ILE A 140 2.78 7.59 -5.95
C ILE A 140 2.05 8.84 -6.45
N ASP A 141 1.03 9.31 -5.72
CA ASP A 141 0.31 10.56 -5.98
C ASP A 141 0.92 11.76 -5.23
N ARG A 142 2.16 11.63 -4.76
CA ARG A 142 2.91 12.65 -4.01
C ARG A 142 4.33 12.76 -4.56
N LEU A 143 4.79 13.98 -4.80
CA LEU A 143 6.18 14.29 -5.12
C LEU A 143 7.00 14.52 -3.85
N GLU A 144 8.33 14.45 -3.97
CA GLU A 144 9.24 14.62 -2.82
C GLU A 144 9.17 16.01 -2.18
N ASN A 145 8.84 17.02 -2.97
CA ASN A 145 8.60 18.39 -2.50
C ASN A 145 7.23 18.57 -1.81
N GLY A 146 6.42 17.51 -1.74
CA GLY A 146 5.08 17.52 -1.15
C GLY A 146 3.94 17.83 -2.11
N ASP A 147 4.23 18.17 -3.36
CA ASP A 147 3.20 18.43 -4.36
C ASP A 147 2.35 17.18 -4.64
N LYS A 148 1.08 17.40 -4.97
CA LYS A 148 0.15 16.32 -5.29
C LYS A 148 0.14 16.09 -6.80
N ILE A 149 0.23 14.81 -7.19
CA ILE A 149 -0.08 14.40 -8.56
C ILE A 149 -1.58 14.10 -8.60
N HIS A 150 -2.29 14.70 -9.56
CA HIS A 150 -3.70 14.38 -9.77
C HIS A 150 -3.85 12.90 -10.14
N MET A 151 -4.72 12.21 -9.42
CA MET A 151 -5.03 10.80 -9.59
C MET A 151 -6.52 10.60 -9.40
N GLU A 152 -7.14 9.88 -10.32
CA GLU A 152 -8.56 9.54 -10.30
C GLU A 152 -8.73 8.03 -10.43
N ASP A 153 -9.76 7.50 -9.77
CA ASP A 153 -10.17 6.11 -9.92
C ASP A 153 -11.24 5.93 -11.02
N PHE A 154 -11.59 4.68 -11.34
CA PHE A 154 -12.60 4.41 -12.37
C PHE A 154 -14.01 4.81 -11.94
N CYS A 155 -14.32 4.91 -10.65
CA CYS A 155 -15.60 5.50 -10.20
C CYS A 155 -15.69 6.96 -10.65
N GLN A 156 -14.66 7.75 -10.38
CA GLN A 156 -14.60 9.17 -10.76
C GLN A 156 -14.64 9.33 -12.28
N LEU A 157 -13.81 8.59 -13.01
CA LEU A 157 -13.73 8.66 -14.47
C LEU A 157 -15.02 8.19 -15.17
N SER A 158 -15.82 7.34 -14.51
CA SER A 158 -17.13 6.90 -15.01
C SER A 158 -18.30 7.75 -14.51
N GLY A 159 -18.05 8.79 -13.72
CA GLY A 159 -19.10 9.65 -13.14
C GLY A 159 -19.98 8.94 -12.11
N ARG A 160 -19.46 7.92 -11.43
CA ARG A 160 -20.18 7.10 -10.44
C ARG A 160 -19.84 7.51 -9.02
N LEU A 161 -20.83 7.35 -8.13
CA LEU A 161 -20.63 7.49 -6.69
C LEU A 161 -19.82 6.30 -6.14
N THR A 162 -19.18 6.49 -4.99
CA THR A 162 -18.33 5.45 -4.35
C THR A 162 -19.13 4.20 -3.97
N GLU A 163 -20.41 4.34 -3.64
CA GLU A 163 -21.33 3.22 -3.37
C GLU A 163 -21.54 2.29 -4.57
N ASP A 164 -21.35 2.82 -5.79
CA ASP A 164 -21.46 2.09 -7.04
C ASP A 164 -20.13 1.45 -7.48
N LYS A 165 -19.14 1.33 -6.57
CA LYS A 165 -17.82 0.76 -6.90
C LYS A 165 -17.87 -0.65 -7.50
N TYR A 166 -18.90 -1.43 -7.19
CA TYR A 166 -19.14 -2.76 -7.77
C TYR A 166 -20.04 -2.75 -9.02
N LYS A 167 -20.66 -1.62 -9.36
CA LYS A 167 -21.59 -1.49 -10.49
C LYS A 167 -20.85 -1.05 -11.77
N GLY A 168 -19.83 -1.82 -12.15
CA GLY A 168 -19.06 -1.59 -13.37
C GLY A 168 -18.64 -2.89 -14.04
N SER A 169 -18.03 -2.78 -15.22
CA SER A 169 -17.38 -3.91 -15.88
C SER A 169 -15.97 -3.57 -16.32
N TYR A 170 -15.14 -4.60 -16.48
CA TYR A 170 -13.79 -4.42 -17.02
C TYR A 170 -13.81 -3.88 -18.46
N GLU A 171 -14.83 -4.22 -19.25
CA GLU A 171 -15.06 -3.62 -20.57
C GLU A 171 -15.32 -2.10 -20.49
N GLN A 172 -16.10 -1.64 -19.51
CA GLN A 172 -16.32 -0.21 -19.28
C GLN A 172 -15.00 0.49 -18.89
N CYS A 173 -14.19 -0.11 -18.02
CA CYS A 173 -12.88 0.41 -17.65
C CYS A 173 -11.95 0.50 -18.89
N ALA A 174 -11.95 -0.53 -19.74
CA ALA A 174 -11.19 -0.54 -20.99
C ALA A 174 -11.62 0.60 -21.93
N LYS A 175 -12.93 0.85 -22.07
CA LYS A 175 -13.45 1.99 -22.86
C LYS A 175 -13.01 3.35 -22.30
N ILE A 176 -12.93 3.49 -20.97
CA ILE A 176 -12.42 4.70 -20.31
C ILE A 176 -10.93 4.87 -20.64
N ILE A 177 -10.11 3.82 -20.49
CA ILE A 177 -8.69 3.85 -20.85
C ILE A 177 -8.54 4.25 -22.32
N GLN A 178 -9.27 3.60 -23.23
CA GLN A 178 -9.20 3.89 -24.67
C GLN A 178 -9.55 5.35 -24.99
N LYS A 179 -10.48 5.95 -24.24
CA LYS A 179 -10.94 7.33 -24.45
C LYS A 179 -9.99 8.38 -23.89
N TYR A 180 -9.42 8.15 -22.70
CA TYR A 180 -8.70 9.20 -21.94
C TYR A 180 -7.19 8.99 -21.83
N SER A 181 -6.68 7.78 -22.10
CA SER A 181 -5.24 7.53 -22.07
C SER A 181 -4.52 8.26 -23.20
N ALA A 182 -3.34 8.81 -22.91
CA ALA A 182 -2.41 9.32 -23.92
C ALA A 182 -1.72 8.20 -24.73
N ARG A 183 -1.76 6.95 -24.26
CA ARG A 183 -1.10 5.77 -24.85
C ARG A 183 -2.00 4.53 -24.74
N PRO A 184 -3.19 4.54 -25.35
CA PRO A 184 -4.23 3.55 -25.08
C PRO A 184 -3.79 2.10 -25.38
N GLY A 185 -2.96 1.88 -26.40
CA GLY A 185 -2.48 0.53 -26.72
C GLY A 185 -1.65 -0.12 -25.60
N ILE A 186 -0.76 0.65 -24.97
CA ILE A 186 0.07 0.17 -23.85
C ILE A 186 -0.79 0.00 -22.61
N ASP A 187 -1.58 1.03 -22.27
CA ASP A 187 -2.36 1.03 -21.03
C ASP A 187 -3.48 -0.03 -21.03
N LEU A 188 -4.08 -0.33 -22.20
CA LEU A 188 -5.04 -1.45 -22.34
C LEU A 188 -4.35 -2.81 -22.17
N THR A 189 -3.12 -2.95 -22.67
CA THR A 189 -2.32 -4.16 -22.53
C THR A 189 -1.97 -4.39 -21.06
N ASP A 190 -1.50 -3.35 -20.37
CA ASP A 190 -1.18 -3.38 -18.94
C ASP A 190 -2.43 -3.68 -18.09
N PHE A 191 -3.57 -3.09 -18.45
CA PHE A 191 -4.85 -3.37 -17.79
C PHE A 191 -5.26 -4.83 -17.96
N PHE A 192 -5.16 -5.40 -19.17
CA PHE A 192 -5.47 -6.81 -19.41
C PHE A 192 -4.56 -7.75 -18.62
N TYR A 193 -3.24 -7.51 -18.60
CA TYR A 193 -2.31 -8.31 -17.79
C TYR A 193 -2.63 -8.22 -16.29
N ARG A 194 -3.03 -7.04 -15.80
CA ARG A 194 -3.45 -6.86 -14.41
C ARG A 194 -4.73 -7.64 -14.09
N LEU A 195 -5.71 -7.64 -14.99
CA LEU A 195 -6.94 -8.45 -14.83
C LEU A 195 -6.62 -9.94 -14.78
N LEU A 196 -5.77 -10.43 -15.70
CA LEU A 196 -5.35 -11.83 -15.71
C LEU A 196 -4.62 -12.20 -14.42
N PHE A 197 -3.73 -11.33 -13.94
CA PHE A 197 -3.04 -11.53 -12.68
C PHE A 197 -4.01 -11.63 -11.51
N CYS A 198 -4.95 -10.69 -11.38
CA CYS A 198 -5.98 -10.69 -10.34
C CYS A 198 -6.87 -11.93 -10.39
N PHE A 199 -7.21 -12.40 -11.60
CA PHE A 199 -7.94 -13.65 -11.77
C PHE A 199 -7.14 -14.86 -11.27
N VAL A 200 -5.86 -14.98 -11.64
CA VAL A 200 -4.99 -16.09 -11.23
C VAL A 200 -4.73 -16.10 -9.72
N THR A 201 -4.56 -14.94 -9.10
CA THR A 201 -4.32 -14.83 -7.65
C THR A 201 -5.60 -14.86 -6.82
N GLY A 202 -6.77 -14.92 -7.45
CA GLY A 202 -8.05 -14.98 -6.75
C GLY A 202 -8.44 -13.67 -6.07
N ASN A 203 -7.98 -12.52 -6.58
CA ASN A 203 -8.43 -11.22 -6.09
C ASN A 203 -9.87 -10.94 -6.56
N SER A 204 -10.83 -11.23 -5.68
CA SER A 204 -12.25 -11.01 -5.92
C SER A 204 -12.75 -9.59 -5.64
N ASP A 205 -11.88 -8.66 -5.23
CA ASP A 205 -12.24 -7.29 -4.84
C ASP A 205 -11.62 -6.22 -5.75
N MET A 206 -11.27 -6.58 -7.00
CA MET A 206 -10.79 -5.64 -8.01
C MET A 206 -11.95 -4.82 -8.62
N HIS A 207 -12.47 -3.90 -7.82
CA HIS A 207 -13.59 -3.01 -8.15
C HIS A 207 -13.13 -1.68 -8.80
N LEU A 208 -14.05 -0.73 -9.01
CA LEU A 208 -13.75 0.54 -9.72
C LEU A 208 -12.84 1.53 -8.93
N LYS A 209 -12.62 1.31 -7.64
CA LYS A 209 -11.70 2.08 -6.78
C LYS A 209 -10.43 1.31 -6.46
#